data_AF-F4Q6S3-F1
#
_entry.id   AF-F4Q6S3-F1
#
_cell.length_a   1.000
_cell.length_b   1.000
_cell.length_c   1.000
_cell.angle_alpha   90.00
_cell.angle_beta   90.00
_cell.angle_gamma   90.00
#
_symmetry.space_group_name_H-M   'P 1'
#
loop_
_entity.id
_entity.type
_entity.pdbx_description
1 polymer ?
#
loop_
_entity_poly.entity_id
_entity_poly.type
_entity_poly.pdbx_seq_one_letter_code
_entity_poly.pdbx_strand_id
1 'polypeptide(L)'
;MSITDVSLNYFLVYNPKLGLKEGTEHEKILFFHPQQNFNIGIQTNIVGLTEAYVLCTKQFSPDKPCEYIHTMKHSIALLQPEPDIWMVIALNNPSGSADGGKTGKREYLEDEIDDILLQTILQQTYDLWRMFNGPMQDISKKRSLDILKKRLDTFYRPYLQLINFEQLDIFTTLDGIQFLPTDKNVFLKMLSMVNGCEIAFQSACPSFRFAALFFKDHLMYGNLSQHQTRTLNHYLIHLIKVGTDRSSTNSIMATNVDGEFIWGTKGQKKNGFLIEPTNSPILPLVYIGDTCNYMIIYEHKDTVCIFLVDQNDLKNIKLDDIKTSLSAQIDYVFPVLDQRYSQKSFMEEQYKYIFFNQMNLAIKASLKLKGGVELTKETLKILNEMHTDFESNPENITEATVKTQNDRWIVGRKTDSREFYVIFDTKSTSLLEINEEMKNIASVMLKNHFLD
;
A
#
# COMPACT_ATOMS: atom_id res chain seq x y z
N MET A 1 -20.17 -8.03 24.72
CA MET A 1 -18.73 -7.94 25.03
C MET A 1 -18.17 -6.77 24.25
N SER A 2 -17.60 -5.76 24.90
CA SER A 2 -16.83 -4.73 24.20
C SER A 2 -15.40 -5.26 24.06
N ILE A 3 -15.06 -5.72 22.86
CA ILE A 3 -13.69 -6.08 22.51
C ILE A 3 -12.97 -4.78 22.16
N THR A 4 -11.80 -4.59 22.74
CA THR A 4 -10.84 -3.55 22.31
C THR A 4 -10.16 -4.06 21.05
N ASP A 5 -10.35 -3.36 19.94
CA ASP A 5 -9.79 -3.71 18.63
C ASP A 5 -8.27 -3.44 18.55
N VAL A 6 -7.65 -3.92 17.45
CA VAL A 6 -6.22 -3.76 17.15
C VAL A 6 -5.85 -2.27 17.08
N SER A 7 -4.74 -1.91 17.71
CA SER A 7 -4.24 -0.52 17.69
C SER A 7 -2.72 -0.47 17.74
N LEU A 8 -2.12 0.60 17.21
CA LEU A 8 -0.69 0.83 17.32
C LEU A 8 -0.28 1.02 18.79
N ASN A 9 0.65 0.20 19.26
CA ASN A 9 1.29 0.39 20.56
C ASN A 9 2.50 1.32 20.44
N TYR A 10 3.44 0.95 19.56
CA TYR A 10 4.56 1.81 19.19
C TYR A 10 5.10 1.49 17.80
N PHE A 11 5.70 2.48 17.18
CA PHE A 11 6.54 2.38 15.99
C PHE A 11 7.86 3.08 16.29
N LEU A 12 8.97 2.46 15.91
CA LEU A 12 10.30 3.05 16.10
C LEU A 12 11.22 2.76 14.92
N VAL A 13 12.19 3.65 14.77
CA VAL A 13 13.33 3.49 13.85
C VAL A 13 14.59 3.67 14.67
N TYR A 14 15.53 2.73 14.55
CA TYR A 14 16.80 2.80 15.28
C TYR A 14 17.98 2.37 14.41
N ASN A 15 19.17 2.77 14.84
CA ASN A 15 20.43 2.35 14.27
C ASN A 15 21.36 1.80 15.36
N PRO A 16 21.66 0.49 15.36
CA PRO A 16 22.48 -0.14 16.41
C PRO A 16 23.93 0.32 16.43
N LYS A 17 24.44 0.98 15.38
CA LYS A 17 25.81 1.52 15.31
C LYS A 17 25.99 2.84 16.07
N LEU A 18 24.90 3.49 16.49
CA LEU A 18 24.96 4.70 17.30
C LEU A 18 24.99 4.35 18.79
N GLY A 19 25.34 5.30 19.66
CA GLY A 19 25.22 5.12 21.10
C GLY A 19 25.98 3.93 21.69
N LEU A 20 27.18 3.64 21.16
CA LEU A 20 27.97 2.44 21.53
C LEU A 20 28.65 2.55 22.91
N LYS A 21 28.69 3.74 23.51
CA LYS A 21 29.29 3.95 24.83
C LYS A 21 28.23 3.80 25.91
N GLU A 22 28.65 3.32 27.07
CA GLU A 22 27.78 3.24 28.24
C GLU A 22 27.17 4.62 28.56
N GLY A 23 25.85 4.67 28.69
CA GLY A 23 25.08 5.89 28.91
C GLY A 23 24.66 6.65 27.64
N THR A 24 25.09 6.20 26.46
CA THR A 24 24.72 6.81 25.17
C THR A 24 23.73 5.98 24.35
N GLU A 25 23.18 4.90 24.92
CA GLU A 25 22.35 3.93 24.21
C GLU A 25 21.09 4.56 23.59
N HIS A 26 20.56 5.60 24.24
CA HIS A 26 19.42 6.37 23.74
C HIS A 26 19.70 7.04 22.38
N GLU A 27 20.96 7.26 22.00
CA GLU A 27 21.35 7.80 20.70
C GLU A 27 21.04 6.86 19.53
N LYS A 28 20.87 5.56 19.80
CA LYS A 28 20.41 4.56 18.81
C LYS A 28 19.05 4.89 18.22
N ILE A 29 18.20 5.57 18.99
CA ILE A 29 16.83 5.89 18.58
C ILE A 29 16.86 7.04 17.57
N LEU A 30 16.39 6.75 16.35
CA LEU A 30 16.19 7.74 15.28
C LEU A 30 14.77 8.32 15.30
N PHE A 31 13.78 7.49 15.60
CA PHE A 31 12.38 7.90 15.74
C PHE A 31 11.63 6.96 16.68
N PHE A 32 10.68 7.50 17.44
CA PHE A 32 9.80 6.73 18.32
C PHE A 32 8.42 7.41 18.42
N HIS A 33 7.35 6.64 18.21
CA HIS A 33 5.97 7.12 18.29
C HIS A 33 5.04 6.04 18.88
N PRO A 34 4.11 6.37 19.79
CA PRO A 34 3.91 7.66 20.44
C PRO A 34 4.94 7.91 21.56
N GLN A 35 5.17 9.17 21.94
CA GLN A 35 6.15 9.53 22.98
C GLN A 35 5.53 9.72 24.38
N GLN A 36 4.22 9.95 24.44
CA GLN A 36 3.51 10.37 25.66
C GLN A 36 3.63 9.35 26.80
N ASN A 37 3.64 8.05 26.46
CA ASN A 37 3.65 6.96 27.45
C ASN A 37 5.01 6.26 27.56
N PHE A 38 6.01 6.70 26.80
CA PHE A 38 7.29 6.02 26.68
C PHE A 38 8.41 7.00 27.02
N ASN A 39 8.85 7.02 28.28
CA ASN A 39 10.04 7.77 28.65
C ASN A 39 11.29 7.19 27.95
N ILE A 40 12.37 7.97 27.89
CA ILE A 40 13.57 7.57 27.15
C ILE A 40 14.19 6.25 27.62
N GLY A 41 14.09 5.94 28.92
CA GLY A 41 14.56 4.67 29.48
C GLY A 41 13.78 3.49 28.94
N ILE A 42 12.45 3.59 28.88
CA ILE A 42 11.59 2.55 28.28
C ILE A 42 11.89 2.39 26.80
N GLN A 43 12.02 3.50 26.05
CA GLN A 43 12.36 3.44 24.62
C GLN A 43 13.70 2.74 24.38
N THR A 44 14.72 3.07 25.19
CA THR A 44 16.06 2.47 25.12
C THR A 44 16.01 0.97 25.45
N ASN A 45 15.22 0.58 26.46
CA ASN A 45 15.02 -0.83 26.80
C ASN A 45 14.34 -1.61 25.67
N ILE A 46 13.34 -1.02 25.00
CA ILE A 46 12.69 -1.66 23.84
C ILE A 46 13.70 -1.89 22.72
N VAL A 47 14.51 -0.88 22.38
CA VAL A 47 15.58 -1.03 21.37
C VAL A 47 16.61 -2.09 21.78
N GLY A 48 17.02 -2.13 23.05
CA GLY A 48 17.94 -3.15 23.53
C GLY A 48 17.35 -4.57 23.44
N LEU A 49 16.06 -4.74 23.72
CA LEU A 49 15.37 -6.03 23.59
C LEU A 49 15.24 -6.47 22.13
N THR A 50 14.83 -5.57 21.22
CA THR A 50 14.69 -5.91 19.80
C THR A 50 16.05 -6.27 19.19
N GLU A 51 17.10 -5.52 19.53
CA GLU A 51 18.48 -5.84 19.13
C GLU A 51 18.93 -7.20 19.66
N ALA A 52 18.64 -7.51 20.93
CA ALA A 52 18.99 -8.79 21.54
C ALA A 52 18.29 -9.97 20.84
N TYR A 53 17.00 -9.85 20.49
CA TYR A 53 16.28 -10.88 19.75
C TYR A 53 16.89 -11.12 18.36
N VAL A 54 17.17 -10.04 17.63
CA VAL A 54 17.82 -10.12 16.31
C VAL A 54 19.19 -10.79 16.42
N LEU A 55 20.04 -10.37 17.36
CA LEU A 55 21.38 -10.94 17.54
C LEU A 55 21.35 -12.40 17.98
N CYS A 56 20.43 -12.76 18.87
CA CYS A 56 20.25 -14.14 19.33
C CYS A 56 19.79 -15.04 18.19
N THR A 57 18.72 -14.68 17.49
CA THR A 57 18.16 -15.47 16.39
C THR A 57 19.11 -15.60 15.20
N LYS A 58 19.94 -14.58 14.93
CA LYS A 58 20.97 -14.62 13.90
C LYS A 58 22.02 -15.72 14.12
N GLN A 59 22.21 -16.20 15.35
CA GLN A 59 23.09 -17.35 15.64
C GLN A 59 22.52 -18.67 15.13
N PHE A 60 21.19 -18.77 15.01
CA PHE A 60 20.48 -19.96 14.55
C PHE A 60 20.10 -19.87 13.07
N SER A 61 19.73 -18.65 12.62
CA SER A 61 19.31 -18.34 11.25
C SER A 61 20.03 -17.08 10.76
N PRO A 62 21.26 -17.19 10.24
CA PRO A 62 22.08 -16.03 9.85
C PRO A 62 21.45 -15.15 8.77
N ASP A 63 20.76 -15.79 7.81
CA ASP A 63 20.17 -15.13 6.64
C ASP A 63 18.76 -14.58 6.89
N LYS A 64 18.09 -15.04 7.96
CA LYS A 64 16.74 -14.61 8.37
C LYS A 64 16.70 -14.45 9.89
N PRO A 65 17.23 -13.32 10.41
CA PRO A 65 17.10 -13.00 11.83
C PRO A 65 15.64 -12.73 12.21
N CYS A 66 15.35 -12.51 13.50
CA CYS A 66 14.01 -12.28 14.03
C CYS A 66 13.23 -11.21 13.23
N GLU A 67 12.16 -11.65 12.57
CA GLU A 67 11.20 -10.81 11.83
C GLU A 67 9.94 -10.54 12.65
N TYR A 68 9.60 -11.43 13.60
CA TYR A 68 8.35 -11.37 14.37
C TYR A 68 8.54 -11.79 15.82
N ILE A 69 7.77 -11.16 16.70
CA ILE A 69 7.68 -11.51 18.12
C ILE A 69 6.21 -11.46 18.54
N HIS A 70 5.71 -12.60 18.98
CA HIS A 70 4.38 -12.73 19.59
C HIS A 70 4.48 -12.69 21.11
N THR A 71 3.66 -11.86 21.72
CA THR A 71 3.48 -11.80 23.17
C THR A 71 1.99 -11.78 23.47
N MET A 72 1.62 -12.11 24.72
CA MET A 72 0.21 -12.09 25.15
C MET A 72 -0.52 -10.77 24.82
N LYS A 73 0.18 -9.63 24.85
CA LYS A 73 -0.43 -8.30 24.67
C LYS A 73 -0.14 -7.65 23.32
N HIS A 74 0.89 -8.09 22.62
CA HIS A 74 1.37 -7.41 21.43
C HIS A 74 1.91 -8.38 20.40
N SER A 75 1.69 -8.03 19.13
CA SER A 75 2.34 -8.62 17.96
C SER A 75 3.33 -7.60 17.41
N ILE A 76 4.59 -8.00 17.22
CA ILE A 76 5.69 -7.09 16.88
C ILE A 76 6.37 -7.60 15.61
N ALA A 77 6.52 -6.73 14.61
CA ALA A 77 7.28 -7.01 13.40
C ALA A 77 8.54 -6.13 13.32
N LEU A 78 9.63 -6.72 12.83
CA LEU A 78 10.93 -6.10 12.70
C LEU A 78 11.39 -6.19 11.24
N LEU A 79 11.85 -5.07 10.69
CA LEU A 79 12.36 -4.98 9.33
C LEU A 79 13.70 -4.26 9.34
N GLN A 80 14.66 -4.77 8.58
CA GLN A 80 15.91 -4.08 8.27
C GLN A 80 15.88 -3.58 6.82
N PRO A 81 15.26 -2.42 6.54
CA PRO A 81 15.10 -1.94 5.16
C PRO A 81 16.40 -1.41 4.54
N GLU A 82 17.35 -0.96 5.37
CA GLU A 82 18.68 -0.53 4.97
C GLU A 82 19.73 -1.11 5.94
N PRO A 83 21.00 -1.24 5.53
CA PRO A 83 22.04 -1.71 6.45
C PRO A 83 22.05 -0.87 7.73
N ASP A 84 22.15 -1.52 8.89
CA ASP A 84 22.14 -0.84 10.20
C ASP A 84 20.94 0.11 10.47
N ILE A 85 19.85 0.06 9.69
CA ILE A 85 18.62 0.77 9.99
C ILE A 85 17.54 -0.26 10.22
N TRP A 86 16.91 -0.20 11.39
CA TRP A 86 15.85 -1.10 11.77
C TRP A 86 14.58 -0.33 12.02
N MET A 87 13.49 -0.84 11.47
CA MET A 87 12.14 -0.38 11.72
C MET A 87 11.41 -1.45 12.52
N VAL A 88 10.65 -1.05 13.53
CA VAL A 88 9.86 -1.96 14.36
C VAL A 88 8.47 -1.37 14.55
N ILE A 89 7.46 -2.19 14.34
CA ILE A 89 6.05 -1.87 14.61
C ILE A 89 5.49 -2.88 15.60
N ALA A 90 4.81 -2.40 16.63
CA ALA A 90 4.14 -3.21 17.63
C ALA A 90 2.67 -2.82 17.70
N LEU A 91 1.78 -3.80 17.50
CA LEU A 91 0.35 -3.62 17.64
C LEU A 91 -0.14 -4.26 18.94
N ASN A 92 -1.14 -3.66 19.57
CA ASN A 92 -1.86 -4.27 20.68
C ASN A 92 -2.77 -5.39 20.15
N ASN A 93 -2.66 -6.57 20.75
CA ASN A 93 -3.55 -7.67 20.44
C ASN A 93 -4.98 -7.33 20.91
N PRO A 94 -6.02 -7.73 20.16
CA PRO A 94 -7.40 -7.54 20.57
C PRO A 94 -7.63 -8.13 21.96
N SER A 95 -8.44 -7.46 22.78
CA SER A 95 -8.74 -7.97 24.11
C SER A 95 -10.18 -7.70 24.54
N GLY A 96 -10.78 -8.68 25.19
CA GLY A 96 -12.12 -8.61 25.75
C GLY A 96 -12.14 -8.81 27.27
N SER A 97 -13.28 -8.56 27.89
CA SER A 97 -13.53 -9.00 29.27
C SER A 97 -14.57 -10.11 29.27
N ALA A 98 -14.19 -11.28 29.77
CA ALA A 98 -15.05 -12.47 29.89
C ALA A 98 -16.38 -12.17 30.62
N ASP A 99 -16.35 -11.28 31.62
CA ASP A 99 -17.49 -10.97 32.49
C ASP A 99 -18.08 -9.56 32.31
N GLY A 100 -17.75 -8.86 31.22
CA GLY A 100 -18.19 -7.47 31.01
C GLY A 100 -17.58 -6.47 32.00
N GLY A 101 -16.35 -6.71 32.46
CA GLY A 101 -15.55 -5.78 33.27
C GLY A 101 -15.61 -5.98 34.80
N LYS A 102 -16.39 -6.96 35.30
CA LYS A 102 -16.60 -7.15 36.76
C LYS A 102 -15.36 -7.59 37.54
N THR A 103 -14.50 -8.38 36.92
CA THR A 103 -13.30 -8.96 37.55
C THR A 103 -12.00 -8.25 37.16
N GLY A 104 -12.05 -7.29 36.23
CA GLY A 104 -10.88 -6.57 35.71
C GLY A 104 -9.91 -7.42 34.88
N LYS A 105 -10.14 -8.75 34.78
CA LYS A 105 -9.29 -9.66 34.00
C LYS A 105 -9.61 -9.49 32.51
N ARG A 106 -8.62 -9.06 31.74
CA ARG A 106 -8.69 -8.98 30.27
C ARG A 106 -8.16 -10.27 29.69
N GLU A 107 -8.92 -10.83 28.76
CA GLU A 107 -8.50 -11.95 27.91
C GLU A 107 -8.04 -11.36 26.58
N TYR A 108 -6.82 -11.69 26.20
CA TYR A 108 -6.22 -11.26 24.94
C TYR A 108 -6.42 -12.38 23.92
N LEU A 109 -6.77 -11.98 22.70
CA LEU A 109 -6.84 -12.88 21.56
C LEU A 109 -5.45 -12.87 20.92
N GLU A 110 -4.65 -13.86 21.29
CA GLU A 110 -3.36 -14.15 20.68
C GLU A 110 -3.58 -14.64 19.23
N ASP A 111 -2.62 -14.40 18.33
CA ASP A 111 -2.65 -14.85 16.93
C ASP A 111 -3.77 -14.29 16.04
N GLU A 112 -4.45 -13.21 16.44
CA GLU A 112 -5.42 -12.51 15.58
C GLU A 112 -4.77 -11.65 14.49
N ILE A 113 -3.52 -11.25 14.70
CA ILE A 113 -2.79 -10.36 13.79
C ILE A 113 -1.85 -11.22 12.96
N ASP A 114 -2.08 -11.24 11.66
CA ASP A 114 -1.25 -11.99 10.72
C ASP A 114 0.15 -11.40 10.57
N ASP A 115 1.15 -12.28 10.54
CA ASP A 115 2.57 -11.92 10.43
C ASP A 115 2.87 -11.26 9.07
N ILE A 116 2.46 -11.88 7.97
CA ILE A 116 2.71 -11.38 6.62
C ILE A 116 2.09 -9.99 6.44
N LEU A 117 0.88 -9.78 6.96
CA LEU A 117 0.22 -8.48 6.99
C LEU A 117 1.06 -7.42 7.69
N LEU A 118 1.61 -7.71 8.88
CA LEU A 118 2.45 -6.76 9.63
C LEU A 118 3.74 -6.40 8.89
N GLN A 119 4.45 -7.38 8.32
CA GLN A 119 5.64 -7.09 7.51
C GLN A 119 5.28 -6.29 6.27
N THR A 120 4.17 -6.62 5.62
CA THR A 120 3.72 -5.90 4.43
C THR A 120 3.49 -4.43 4.75
N ILE A 121 2.84 -4.12 5.86
CA ILE A 121 2.64 -2.74 6.32
C ILE A 121 3.97 -2.06 6.64
N LEU A 122 4.88 -2.76 7.32
CA LEU A 122 6.19 -2.21 7.69
C LEU A 122 7.05 -1.91 6.45
N GLN A 123 7.00 -2.78 5.44
CA GLN A 123 7.66 -2.61 4.15
C GLN A 123 7.03 -1.46 3.34
N GLN A 124 5.69 -1.41 3.22
CA GLN A 124 4.98 -0.31 2.56
C GLN A 124 5.32 1.04 3.19
N THR A 125 5.39 1.07 4.53
CA THR A 125 5.76 2.26 5.32
C THR A 125 7.17 2.74 4.97
N TYR A 126 8.12 1.83 4.75
CA TYR A 126 9.47 2.16 4.30
C TYR A 126 9.53 2.58 2.83
N ASP A 127 8.85 1.84 1.94
CA ASP A 127 8.85 2.12 0.50
C ASP A 127 8.31 3.52 0.21
N LEU A 128 7.24 3.89 0.92
CA LEU A 128 6.67 5.22 0.83
C LEU A 128 7.64 6.28 1.39
N TRP A 129 8.31 6.03 2.52
CA TRP A 129 9.36 6.92 3.01
C TRP A 129 10.44 7.13 1.95
N ARG A 130 10.95 6.03 1.38
CA ARG A 130 12.03 6.04 0.39
C ARG A 130 11.60 6.79 -0.87
N MET A 131 10.35 6.65 -1.30
CA MET A 131 9.80 7.42 -2.43
C MET A 131 9.90 8.93 -2.23
N PHE A 132 9.70 9.47 -1.02
CA PHE A 132 9.70 10.94 -0.82
C PHE A 132 11.01 11.49 -0.24
N ASN A 133 11.81 10.66 0.43
CA ASN A 133 13.01 11.08 1.13
C ASN A 133 14.31 10.49 0.58
N GLY A 134 14.22 9.41 -0.21
CA GLY A 134 15.35 8.57 -0.56
C GLY A 134 15.83 7.72 0.62
N PRO A 135 17.00 7.08 0.50
CA PRO A 135 17.56 6.25 1.57
C PRO A 135 17.83 7.06 2.85
N MET A 136 17.47 6.52 4.02
CA MET A 136 17.75 7.12 5.33
C MET A 136 19.24 7.31 5.56
N GLN A 137 20.06 6.33 5.14
CA GLN A 137 21.51 6.42 5.23
C GLN A 137 22.10 7.57 4.42
N ASP A 138 21.52 7.89 3.27
CA ASP A 138 22.01 8.99 2.43
C ASP A 138 21.82 10.33 3.13
N ILE A 139 20.70 10.51 3.83
CA ILE A 139 20.42 11.72 4.61
C ILE A 139 21.39 11.83 5.79
N SER A 140 21.61 10.74 6.53
CA SER A 140 22.49 10.76 7.70
C SER A 140 23.95 11.01 7.32
N LYS A 141 24.43 10.44 6.19
CA LYS A 141 25.81 10.61 5.70
C LYS A 141 26.05 11.97 5.04
N LYS A 142 25.12 12.45 4.20
CA LYS A 142 25.30 13.67 3.39
C LYS A 142 24.94 14.97 4.12
N ARG A 143 24.02 14.91 5.09
CA ARG A 143 23.51 16.10 5.78
C ARG A 143 23.84 16.08 7.27
N SER A 144 23.07 15.35 8.06
CA SER A 144 23.33 15.10 9.48
C SER A 144 22.31 14.11 10.05
N LEU A 145 22.64 13.54 11.21
CA LEU A 145 21.72 12.72 11.99
C LEU A 145 20.48 13.51 12.43
N ASP A 146 20.64 14.76 12.87
CA ASP A 146 19.54 15.58 13.38
C ASP A 146 18.52 15.90 12.28
N ILE A 147 18.98 16.13 11.04
CA ILE A 147 18.11 16.34 9.88
C ILE A 147 17.31 15.07 9.58
N LEU A 148 17.93 13.89 9.68
CA LEU A 148 17.22 12.62 9.53
C LEU A 148 16.13 12.49 10.60
N LYS A 149 16.45 12.71 11.88
CA LYS A 149 15.47 12.64 12.99
C LYS A 149 14.29 13.59 12.77
N LYS A 150 14.57 14.84 12.37
CA LYS A 150 13.52 15.83 12.05
C LYS A 150 12.62 15.38 10.89
N ARG A 151 13.21 14.82 9.83
CA ARG A 151 12.45 14.32 8.67
C ARG A 151 11.61 13.09 9.03
N LEU A 152 12.17 12.15 9.79
CA LEU A 152 11.44 10.98 10.29
C LEU A 152 10.21 11.41 11.10
N ASP A 153 10.37 12.39 12.00
CA ASP A 153 9.24 12.91 12.78
C ASP A 153 8.18 13.58 11.91
N THR A 154 8.60 14.42 10.96
CA THR A 154 7.68 15.13 10.06
C THR A 154 6.91 14.18 9.13
N PHE A 155 7.51 13.06 8.73
CA PHE A 155 6.88 12.07 7.87
C PHE A 155 6.01 11.08 8.66
N TYR A 156 6.59 10.33 9.60
CA TYR A 156 5.93 9.18 10.21
C TYR A 156 4.84 9.58 11.20
N ARG A 157 5.00 10.67 11.95
CA ARG A 157 4.01 11.07 12.97
C ARG A 157 2.60 11.27 12.39
N PRO A 158 2.39 12.06 11.32
CA PRO A 158 1.09 12.15 10.66
C PRO A 158 0.74 10.90 9.84
N TYR A 159 1.71 10.24 9.17
CA TYR A 159 1.42 9.04 8.37
C TYR A 159 0.83 7.90 9.20
N LEU A 160 1.41 7.61 10.37
CA LEU A 160 0.94 6.54 11.26
C LEU A 160 -0.49 6.77 11.77
N GLN A 161 -0.95 8.03 11.81
CA GLN A 161 -2.33 8.38 12.18
C GLN A 161 -3.33 8.14 11.04
N LEU A 162 -2.85 8.04 9.79
CA LEU A 162 -3.69 7.73 8.62
C LEU A 162 -3.95 6.22 8.47
N ILE A 163 -3.12 5.38 9.08
CA ILE A 163 -3.27 3.92 9.02
C ILE A 163 -4.39 3.50 9.95
N ASN A 164 -5.44 2.89 9.39
CA ASN A 164 -6.50 2.27 10.18
C ASN A 164 -6.17 0.79 10.45
N PHE A 165 -5.55 0.52 11.59
CA PHE A 165 -5.14 -0.83 11.98
C PHE A 165 -6.31 -1.81 12.19
N GLU A 166 -7.53 -1.31 12.40
CA GLU A 166 -8.72 -2.15 12.59
C GLU A 166 -9.30 -2.68 11.27
N GLN A 167 -8.97 -2.02 10.14
CA GLN A 167 -9.48 -2.33 8.80
C GLN A 167 -8.44 -3.04 7.93
N LEU A 168 -7.35 -3.51 8.53
CA LEU A 168 -6.32 -4.24 7.81
C LEU A 168 -6.84 -5.63 7.45
N ASP A 169 -6.74 -5.97 6.17
CA ASP A 169 -7.26 -7.21 5.63
C ASP A 169 -6.38 -7.73 4.48
N ILE A 170 -6.86 -8.77 3.80
CA ILE A 170 -6.17 -9.40 2.67
C ILE A 170 -5.82 -8.42 1.55
N PHE A 171 -6.60 -7.36 1.32
CA PHE A 171 -6.26 -6.38 0.29
C PHE A 171 -5.00 -5.59 0.65
N THR A 172 -4.76 -5.36 1.95
CA THR A 172 -3.51 -4.76 2.43
C THR A 172 -2.33 -5.70 2.22
N THR A 173 -2.49 -7.00 2.50
CA THR A 173 -1.41 -7.99 2.34
C THR A 173 -1.07 -8.24 0.87
N LEU A 174 -2.09 -8.40 0.02
CA LEU A 174 -1.89 -8.60 -1.42
C LEU A 174 -1.30 -7.36 -2.10
N ASP A 175 -1.71 -6.16 -1.65
CA ASP A 175 -1.23 -4.85 -2.15
C ASP A 175 -1.20 -4.79 -3.68
N GLY A 176 -2.27 -5.30 -4.26
CA GLY A 176 -2.40 -5.49 -5.69
C GLY A 176 -2.79 -4.20 -6.42
N ILE A 177 -2.48 -4.19 -7.71
CA ILE A 177 -2.82 -3.10 -8.63
C ILE A 177 -4.04 -3.50 -9.44
N GLN A 178 -5.07 -2.64 -9.44
CA GLN A 178 -6.22 -2.84 -10.30
C GLN A 178 -5.91 -2.38 -11.71
N PHE A 179 -6.04 -3.28 -12.68
CA PHE A 179 -5.90 -2.94 -14.10
C PHE A 179 -7.27 -2.82 -14.76
N LEU A 180 -7.43 -1.85 -15.65
CA LEU A 180 -8.63 -1.73 -16.49
C LEU A 180 -8.38 -2.44 -17.82
N PRO A 181 -9.05 -3.58 -18.10
CA PRO A 181 -8.94 -4.25 -19.39
C PRO A 181 -9.45 -3.31 -20.49
N THR A 182 -8.66 -3.15 -21.54
CA THR A 182 -9.02 -2.33 -22.70
C THR A 182 -8.78 -3.12 -23.98
N ASP A 183 -9.63 -2.90 -24.97
CA ASP A 183 -9.40 -3.49 -26.29
C ASP A 183 -8.17 -2.87 -26.96
N LYS A 184 -7.63 -3.58 -27.96
CA LYS A 184 -6.43 -3.17 -28.70
C LYS A 184 -6.52 -1.75 -29.27
N ASN A 185 -7.69 -1.32 -29.73
CA ASN A 185 -7.85 0.00 -30.34
C ASN A 185 -7.81 1.12 -29.30
N VAL A 186 -8.47 0.92 -28.15
CA VAL A 186 -8.44 1.85 -27.02
C VAL A 186 -7.02 1.92 -26.46
N PHE A 187 -6.39 0.76 -26.24
CA PHE A 187 -5.02 0.68 -25.76
C PHE A 187 -4.05 1.43 -26.69
N LEU A 188 -4.11 1.19 -28.01
CA LEU A 188 -3.24 1.87 -28.98
C LEU A 188 -3.49 3.38 -29.04
N LYS A 189 -4.76 3.82 -28.93
CA LYS A 189 -5.09 5.25 -28.86
C LYS A 189 -4.50 5.89 -27.62
N MET A 190 -4.61 5.23 -26.47
CA MET A 190 -4.01 5.73 -25.23
C MET A 190 -2.48 5.71 -25.28
N LEU A 191 -1.88 4.67 -25.85
CA LEU A 191 -0.43 4.62 -26.03
C LEU A 191 0.04 5.74 -26.98
N SER A 192 -0.71 6.02 -28.05
CA SER A 192 -0.44 7.16 -28.93
C SER A 192 -0.59 8.50 -28.22
N MET A 193 -1.56 8.63 -27.29
CA MET A 193 -1.74 9.80 -26.43
C MET A 193 -0.52 10.02 -25.55
N VAL A 194 -0.10 8.97 -24.84
CA VAL A 194 1.07 8.97 -23.95
C VAL A 194 2.34 9.33 -24.71
N ASN A 195 2.65 8.60 -25.79
CA ASN A 195 3.84 8.83 -26.59
C ASN A 195 3.83 10.21 -27.26
N GLY A 196 2.66 10.64 -27.76
CA GLY A 196 2.52 11.97 -28.36
C GLY A 196 2.75 13.09 -27.34
N CYS A 197 2.25 12.93 -26.12
CA CYS A 197 2.52 13.85 -25.01
C CYS A 197 4.02 13.88 -24.67
N GLU A 198 4.63 12.71 -24.47
CA GLU A 198 6.05 12.60 -24.12
C GLU A 198 6.95 13.24 -25.18
N ILE A 199 6.75 12.95 -26.46
CA ILE A 199 7.51 13.55 -27.57
C ILE A 199 7.31 15.07 -27.63
N ALA A 200 6.07 15.55 -27.45
CA ALA A 200 5.76 16.98 -27.55
C ALA A 200 6.47 17.82 -26.47
N PHE A 201 6.69 17.27 -25.27
CA PHE A 201 7.35 17.97 -24.18
C PHE A 201 8.86 17.69 -24.10
N GLN A 202 9.34 16.56 -24.60
CA GLN A 202 10.77 16.22 -24.59
C GLN A 202 11.65 17.18 -25.38
N SER A 203 11.13 17.85 -26.42
CA SER A 203 11.89 18.86 -27.14
C SER A 203 12.24 20.10 -26.29
N ALA A 204 11.38 20.45 -25.35
CA ALA A 204 11.59 21.58 -24.43
C ALA A 204 12.19 21.13 -23.08
N CYS A 205 11.87 19.90 -22.65
CA CYS A 205 12.24 19.33 -21.37
C CYS A 205 12.71 17.87 -21.59
N PRO A 206 14.01 17.64 -21.87
CA PRO A 206 14.50 16.31 -22.21
C PRO A 206 14.28 15.25 -21.12
N SER A 207 14.22 15.65 -19.85
CA SER A 207 13.92 14.76 -18.73
C SER A 207 12.43 14.44 -18.54
N PHE A 208 11.52 15.04 -19.32
CA PHE A 208 10.09 14.78 -19.21
C PHE A 208 9.78 13.32 -19.52
N ARG A 209 9.13 12.64 -18.56
CA ARG A 209 8.70 11.24 -18.68
C ARG A 209 7.25 11.06 -18.27
N PHE A 210 6.51 10.32 -19.07
CA PHE A 210 5.15 9.90 -18.72
C PHE A 210 5.25 8.63 -17.85
N ALA A 211 4.97 8.74 -16.56
CA ALA A 211 5.22 7.67 -15.61
C ALA A 211 4.05 6.70 -15.48
N ALA A 212 2.82 7.22 -15.36
CA ALA A 212 1.63 6.38 -15.19
C ALA A 212 0.35 7.10 -15.62
N LEU A 213 -0.63 6.32 -16.09
CA LEU A 213 -1.97 6.74 -16.44
C LEU A 213 -2.98 5.87 -15.71
N PHE A 214 -3.87 6.51 -14.96
CA PHE A 214 -4.98 5.89 -14.27
C PHE A 214 -6.31 6.38 -14.82
N PHE A 215 -7.31 5.52 -14.80
CA PHE A 215 -8.71 5.91 -14.96
C PHE A 215 -9.48 5.44 -13.73
N LYS A 216 -10.06 6.39 -12.99
CA LYS A 216 -10.57 6.21 -11.64
C LYS A 216 -9.45 5.66 -10.74
N ASP A 217 -9.61 4.47 -10.21
CA ASP A 217 -8.66 3.74 -9.37
C ASP A 217 -7.88 2.65 -10.13
N HIS A 218 -8.01 2.59 -11.45
CA HIS A 218 -7.38 1.54 -12.26
C HIS A 218 -6.17 2.04 -13.04
N LEU A 219 -5.05 1.33 -12.92
CA LEU A 219 -3.87 1.53 -13.74
C LEU A 219 -4.15 1.06 -15.18
N MET A 220 -3.84 1.92 -16.14
CA MET A 220 -3.99 1.62 -17.56
C MET A 220 -2.66 1.59 -18.30
N TYR A 221 -1.71 2.43 -17.88
CA TYR A 221 -0.36 2.47 -18.42
C TYR A 221 0.62 2.80 -17.31
N GLY A 222 1.78 2.13 -17.30
CA GLY A 222 2.87 2.40 -16.38
C GLY A 222 4.21 2.20 -17.07
N ASN A 223 5.13 3.14 -16.88
CA ASN A 223 6.50 3.11 -17.40
C ASN A 223 7.54 2.95 -16.27
N LEU A 224 7.09 2.48 -15.11
CA LEU A 224 7.93 2.26 -13.93
C LEU A 224 8.11 0.77 -13.71
N SER A 225 9.14 0.38 -12.95
CA SER A 225 9.26 -1.01 -12.49
C SER A 225 8.05 -1.40 -11.65
N GLN A 226 7.80 -2.71 -11.52
CA GLN A 226 6.67 -3.24 -10.76
C GLN A 226 6.63 -2.73 -9.32
N HIS A 227 7.76 -2.75 -8.61
CA HIS A 227 7.85 -2.27 -7.23
C HIS A 227 7.56 -0.76 -7.13
N GLN A 228 8.15 0.06 -8.02
CA GLN A 228 7.89 1.50 -8.06
C GLN A 228 6.40 1.81 -8.37
N THR A 229 5.81 1.03 -9.28
CA THR A 229 4.40 1.16 -9.65
C THR A 229 3.50 0.82 -8.46
N ARG A 230 3.82 -0.25 -7.71
CA ARG A 230 3.11 -0.66 -6.48
C ARG A 230 3.12 0.45 -5.43
N THR A 231 4.28 1.01 -5.11
CA THR A 231 4.39 2.12 -4.14
C THR A 231 3.64 3.37 -4.63
N LEU A 232 3.72 3.69 -5.93
CA LEU A 232 3.02 4.85 -6.50
C LEU A 232 1.50 4.65 -6.46
N ASN A 233 1.04 3.44 -6.79
CA ASN A 233 -0.37 3.05 -6.68
C ASN A 233 -0.84 3.18 -5.23
N HIS A 234 -0.06 2.68 -4.26
CA HIS A 234 -0.39 2.79 -2.85
C HIS A 234 -0.56 4.25 -2.42
N TYR A 235 0.37 5.13 -2.81
CA TYR A 235 0.27 6.57 -2.54
C TYR A 235 -0.97 7.21 -3.19
N LEU A 236 -1.22 6.95 -4.48
CA LEU A 236 -2.32 7.58 -5.22
C LEU A 236 -3.69 7.10 -4.74
N ILE A 237 -3.84 5.80 -4.45
CA ILE A 237 -5.14 5.20 -4.14
C ILE A 237 -5.46 5.26 -2.64
N HIS A 238 -4.50 5.00 -1.75
CA HIS A 238 -4.79 4.96 -0.31
C HIS A 238 -4.63 6.31 0.38
N LEU A 239 -3.64 7.12 -0.02
CA LEU A 239 -3.38 8.42 0.61
C LEU A 239 -4.07 9.58 -0.11
N ILE A 240 -3.84 9.74 -1.41
CA ILE A 240 -4.49 10.81 -2.20
C ILE A 240 -5.95 10.46 -2.51
N LYS A 241 -6.27 9.16 -2.60
CA LYS A 241 -7.59 8.64 -3.01
C LYS A 241 -8.04 9.20 -4.35
N VAL A 242 -7.14 9.10 -5.33
CA VAL A 242 -7.44 9.42 -6.73
C VAL A 242 -8.63 8.57 -7.21
N GLY A 243 -9.55 9.18 -7.96
CA GLY A 243 -10.69 8.48 -8.55
C GLY A 243 -11.80 8.03 -7.60
N THR A 244 -11.68 8.20 -6.28
CA THR A 244 -12.67 7.77 -5.28
C THR A 244 -13.26 8.95 -4.48
N ASP A 245 -14.15 8.65 -3.52
CA ASP A 245 -15.08 9.61 -2.88
C ASP A 245 -14.43 10.94 -2.47
N ARG A 246 -14.98 12.00 -3.06
CA ARG A 246 -14.41 13.34 -3.25
C ARG A 246 -14.61 14.26 -2.03
N SER A 247 -15.12 13.71 -0.93
CA SER A 247 -15.53 14.42 0.29
C SER A 247 -14.43 14.52 1.36
N SER A 248 -13.32 13.79 1.20
CA SER A 248 -12.25 13.74 2.19
C SER A 248 -11.15 14.79 1.93
N THR A 249 -10.74 15.51 2.97
CA THR A 249 -9.53 16.34 2.97
C THR A 249 -8.33 15.42 2.90
N ASN A 250 -7.87 15.10 1.69
CA ASN A 250 -6.82 14.11 1.50
C ASN A 250 -5.44 14.72 1.69
N SER A 251 -4.59 13.97 2.35
CA SER A 251 -3.21 14.35 2.63
C SER A 251 -2.36 14.12 1.40
N ILE A 252 -1.84 15.19 0.81
CA ILE A 252 -0.88 15.12 -0.29
C ILE A 252 0.51 15.43 0.24
N MET A 253 1.48 14.62 -0.15
CA MET A 253 2.87 14.86 0.17
C MET A 253 3.44 15.84 -0.85
N ALA A 254 4.15 16.86 -0.35
CA ALA A 254 4.68 17.93 -1.17
C ALA A 254 6.04 18.39 -0.62
N THR A 255 6.81 19.14 -1.41
CA THR A 255 8.06 19.76 -0.92
C THR A 255 7.93 21.26 -0.83
N ASN A 256 8.30 21.81 0.32
CA ASN A 256 8.40 23.25 0.49
C ASN A 256 9.57 23.83 -0.32
N VAL A 257 9.69 25.17 -0.29
CA VAL A 257 10.72 25.93 -1.01
C VAL A 257 12.15 25.55 -0.58
N ASP A 258 12.32 25.09 0.66
CA ASP A 258 13.60 24.63 1.21
C ASP A 258 13.93 23.16 0.85
N GLY A 259 13.07 22.49 0.08
CA GLY A 259 13.18 21.06 -0.24
C GLY A 259 12.96 20.16 0.98
N GLU A 260 12.31 20.67 2.03
CA GLU A 260 11.77 19.88 3.11
C GLU A 260 10.38 19.36 2.76
N PHE A 261 10.11 18.17 3.27
CA PHE A 261 8.85 17.48 3.11
C PHE A 261 7.75 18.13 3.95
N ILE A 262 6.56 18.29 3.37
CA ILE A 262 5.37 18.80 4.06
C ILE A 262 4.12 18.01 3.66
N TRP A 263 3.17 17.96 4.60
CA TRP A 263 1.81 17.46 4.34
C TRP A 263 0.92 18.63 3.93
N GLY A 264 0.33 18.54 2.74
CA GLY A 264 -0.68 19.45 2.23
C GLY A 264 -2.06 18.80 2.17
N THR A 265 -3.07 19.60 1.81
CA THR A 265 -4.42 19.13 1.55
C THR A 265 -4.68 19.13 0.05
N LYS A 266 -5.24 18.03 -0.49
CA LYS A 266 -5.71 17.97 -1.89
C LYS A 266 -6.73 19.10 -2.12
N GLY A 267 -6.50 19.91 -3.16
CA GLY A 267 -7.47 20.92 -3.58
C GLY A 267 -8.79 20.29 -4.06
N GLN A 268 -9.89 21.03 -4.01
CA GLN A 268 -11.22 20.53 -4.41
C GLN A 268 -11.50 20.57 -5.93
N LYS A 269 -10.52 20.97 -6.76
CA LYS A 269 -10.75 21.13 -8.19
C LYS A 269 -10.87 19.78 -8.89
N LYS A 270 -11.96 19.64 -9.66
CA LYS A 270 -12.33 18.43 -10.42
C LYS A 270 -11.40 18.13 -11.61
N ASN A 271 -10.80 19.18 -12.19
CA ASN A 271 -9.93 19.08 -13.35
C ASN A 271 -8.77 20.07 -13.17
N GLY A 272 -7.54 19.60 -13.36
CA GLY A 272 -6.33 20.40 -13.22
C GLY A 272 -5.23 19.66 -12.46
N PHE A 273 -4.21 20.40 -12.09
CA PHE A 273 -3.10 19.87 -11.29
C PHE A 273 -3.53 19.77 -9.82
N LEU A 274 -3.20 18.66 -9.17
CA LEU A 274 -3.58 18.45 -7.76
C LEU A 274 -2.89 19.41 -6.79
N ILE A 275 -1.78 20.00 -7.24
CA ILE A 275 -1.02 21.01 -6.51
C ILE A 275 -0.95 22.21 -7.46
N GLU A 276 -1.88 23.16 -7.30
CA GLU A 276 -1.85 24.38 -8.11
C GLU A 276 -0.75 25.33 -7.59
N PRO A 277 0.07 25.91 -8.50
CA PRO A 277 1.11 26.85 -8.14
C PRO A 277 0.52 28.25 -7.95
N THR A 278 -0.17 28.49 -6.85
CA THR A 278 -0.46 29.86 -6.42
C THR A 278 0.74 30.37 -5.63
N ASN A 279 1.70 30.92 -6.38
CA ASN A 279 2.87 31.73 -6.00
C ASN A 279 4.21 31.06 -5.68
N SER A 280 4.34 29.73 -5.59
CA SER A 280 5.63 29.00 -5.62
C SER A 280 5.35 27.50 -5.86
N PRO A 281 6.05 26.79 -6.75
CA PRO A 281 5.74 25.40 -7.05
C PRO A 281 6.06 24.49 -5.85
N ILE A 282 5.06 23.78 -5.34
CA ILE A 282 5.20 22.79 -4.25
C ILE A 282 4.97 21.38 -4.84
N LEU A 283 5.62 21.05 -5.96
CA LEU A 283 5.50 19.72 -6.55
C LEU A 283 6.22 18.68 -5.67
N PRO A 284 5.68 17.48 -5.47
CA PRO A 284 6.36 16.44 -4.73
C PRO A 284 7.66 16.06 -5.43
N LEU A 285 8.76 16.14 -4.68
CA LEU A 285 10.02 15.52 -5.07
C LEU A 285 9.95 14.04 -4.71
N VAL A 286 10.19 13.17 -5.68
CA VAL A 286 10.14 11.72 -5.50
C VAL A 286 11.39 11.03 -6.03
N TYR A 287 11.81 9.99 -5.31
CA TYR A 287 12.87 9.07 -5.66
C TYR A 287 12.24 7.83 -6.30
N ILE A 288 12.47 7.67 -7.61
CA ILE A 288 11.99 6.54 -8.39
C ILE A 288 13.22 5.73 -8.80
N GLY A 289 13.55 4.72 -7.99
CA GLY A 289 14.86 4.06 -8.08
C GLY A 289 15.93 4.97 -7.51
N ASP A 290 16.99 5.22 -8.28
CA ASP A 290 18.12 6.07 -7.85
C ASP A 290 18.01 7.51 -8.37
N THR A 291 16.95 7.84 -9.12
CA THR A 291 16.74 9.18 -9.68
C THR A 291 15.73 9.96 -8.86
N CYS A 292 16.00 11.25 -8.71
CA CYS A 292 15.19 12.19 -7.94
C CYS A 292 14.51 13.16 -8.90
N ASN A 293 13.18 13.11 -8.96
CA ASN A 293 12.37 13.81 -9.96
C ASN A 293 11.23 14.56 -9.28
N TYR A 294 10.81 15.68 -9.83
CA TYR A 294 9.52 16.27 -9.50
C TYR A 294 8.40 15.46 -10.13
N MET A 295 7.39 15.13 -9.34
CA MET A 295 6.19 14.46 -9.79
C MET A 295 5.06 15.47 -10.00
N ILE A 296 4.50 15.47 -11.20
CA ILE A 296 3.34 16.28 -11.57
C ILE A 296 2.14 15.35 -11.68
N ILE A 297 1.07 15.67 -10.95
CA ILE A 297 -0.18 14.93 -10.97
C ILE A 297 -1.26 15.79 -11.60
N TYR A 298 -1.76 15.35 -12.76
CA TYR A 298 -2.83 16.01 -13.50
C TYR A 298 -4.08 15.13 -13.52
N GLU A 299 -5.21 15.67 -13.08
CA GLU A 299 -6.51 15.00 -13.07
C GLU A 299 -7.46 15.69 -14.06
N HIS A 300 -8.12 14.93 -14.94
CA HIS A 300 -9.17 15.43 -15.84
C HIS A 300 -10.17 14.31 -16.17
N LYS A 301 -11.47 14.52 -15.91
CA LYS A 301 -12.54 13.52 -16.13
C LYS A 301 -12.20 12.12 -15.59
N ASP A 302 -11.87 12.05 -14.30
CA ASP A 302 -11.48 10.81 -13.60
C ASP A 302 -10.23 10.11 -14.19
N THR A 303 -9.55 10.72 -15.16
CA THR A 303 -8.26 10.26 -15.68
C THR A 303 -7.16 10.99 -14.95
N VAL A 304 -6.18 10.24 -14.44
CA VAL A 304 -5.02 10.81 -13.74
C VAL A 304 -3.73 10.44 -14.45
N CYS A 305 -3.00 11.47 -14.85
CA CYS A 305 -1.71 11.36 -15.50
C CYS A 305 -0.60 11.77 -14.53
N ILE A 306 0.45 10.96 -14.47
CA ILE A 306 1.64 11.20 -13.65
C ILE A 306 2.83 11.45 -14.56
N PHE A 307 3.52 12.57 -14.34
CA PHE A 307 4.74 12.93 -15.05
C PHE A 307 5.90 13.07 -14.09
N LEU A 308 7.10 12.72 -14.56
CA LEU A 308 8.35 12.89 -13.84
C LEU A 308 9.26 13.84 -14.63
N VAL A 309 9.91 14.74 -13.91
CA VAL A 309 10.74 15.80 -14.48
C VAL A 309 11.94 16.06 -13.57
N ASP A 310 13.14 16.17 -14.13
CA ASP A 310 14.32 16.52 -13.35
C ASP A 310 14.26 17.96 -12.86
N GLN A 311 14.87 18.23 -11.71
CA GLN A 311 14.91 19.57 -11.12
C GLN A 311 15.46 20.65 -12.07
N ASN A 312 16.43 20.30 -12.91
CA ASN A 312 17.09 21.24 -13.81
C ASN A 312 16.19 21.70 -14.97
N ASP A 313 15.24 20.84 -15.37
CA ASP A 313 14.38 21.09 -16.53
C ASP A 313 12.96 21.54 -16.15
N LEU A 314 12.61 21.54 -14.86
CA LEU A 314 11.27 21.92 -14.40
C LEU A 314 10.84 23.31 -14.91
N LYS A 315 11.78 24.26 -14.97
CA LYS A 315 11.55 25.62 -15.49
C LYS A 315 11.17 25.68 -16.98
N ASN A 316 11.49 24.63 -17.74
CA ASN A 316 11.22 24.56 -19.17
C ASN A 316 9.79 24.07 -19.46
N ILE A 317 9.08 23.59 -18.43
CA ILE A 317 7.71 23.08 -18.57
C ILE A 317 6.71 24.18 -18.29
N LYS A 318 5.74 24.32 -19.20
CA LYS A 318 4.53 25.11 -18.98
C LYS A 318 3.36 24.17 -18.70
N LEU A 319 2.86 24.21 -17.47
CA LEU A 319 1.76 23.36 -17.02
C LEU A 319 0.47 23.58 -17.84
N ASP A 320 0.23 24.80 -18.31
CA ASP A 320 -0.92 25.12 -19.18
C ASP A 320 -0.85 24.43 -20.55
N ASP A 321 0.36 24.23 -21.09
CA ASP A 321 0.55 23.53 -22.36
C ASP A 321 0.22 22.04 -22.18
N ILE A 322 0.65 21.43 -21.06
CA ILE A 322 0.31 20.04 -20.69
C ILE A 322 -1.20 19.87 -20.59
N LYS A 323 -1.87 20.78 -19.85
CA LYS A 323 -3.32 20.78 -19.68
C LYS A 323 -4.05 20.87 -21.02
N THR A 324 -3.61 21.76 -21.90
CA THR A 324 -4.24 21.97 -23.21
C THR A 324 -4.05 20.76 -24.13
N SER A 325 -2.86 20.17 -24.13
CA SER A 325 -2.55 18.98 -24.94
C SER A 325 -3.37 17.76 -24.51
N LEU A 326 -3.44 17.49 -23.20
CA LEU A 326 -4.07 16.29 -22.67
C LEU A 326 -5.60 16.37 -22.56
N SER A 327 -6.16 17.53 -22.20
CA SER A 327 -7.61 17.66 -21.99
C SER A 327 -8.42 17.21 -23.21
N ALA A 328 -8.03 17.63 -24.42
CA ALA A 328 -8.70 17.24 -25.65
C ALA A 328 -8.58 15.74 -25.97
N GLN A 329 -7.41 15.15 -25.69
CA GLN A 329 -7.16 13.74 -25.93
C GLN A 329 -7.94 12.85 -24.94
N ILE A 330 -7.96 13.23 -23.66
CA ILE A 330 -8.74 12.57 -22.61
C ILE A 330 -10.24 12.68 -22.92
N ASP A 331 -10.71 13.86 -23.32
CA ASP A 331 -12.12 14.09 -23.69
C ASP A 331 -12.58 13.16 -24.81
N TYR A 332 -11.69 12.86 -25.75
CA TYR A 332 -11.96 11.96 -26.87
C TYR A 332 -12.05 10.48 -26.45
N VAL A 333 -11.18 10.01 -25.55
CA VAL A 333 -11.18 8.59 -25.09
C VAL A 333 -12.17 8.31 -23.97
N PHE A 334 -12.54 9.33 -23.18
CA PHE A 334 -13.38 9.21 -21.99
C PHE A 334 -14.67 8.39 -22.18
N PRO A 335 -15.50 8.60 -23.22
CA PRO A 335 -16.76 7.86 -23.36
C PRO A 335 -16.54 6.35 -23.46
N VAL A 336 -15.45 5.93 -24.11
CA VAL A 336 -15.11 4.52 -24.27
C VAL A 336 -14.61 3.94 -22.95
N LEU A 337 -13.79 4.69 -22.21
CA LEU A 337 -13.29 4.27 -20.89
C LEU A 337 -14.43 4.12 -19.88
N ASP A 338 -15.34 5.09 -19.83
CA ASP A 338 -16.46 5.07 -18.89
C ASP A 338 -17.47 3.96 -19.19
N GLN A 339 -17.74 3.71 -20.48
CA GLN A 339 -18.56 2.57 -20.90
C GLN A 339 -17.90 1.23 -20.49
N ARG A 340 -16.60 1.07 -20.71
CA ARG A 340 -15.86 -0.15 -20.35
C ARG A 340 -15.82 -0.39 -18.85
N TYR A 341 -15.56 0.66 -18.08
CA TYR A 341 -15.62 0.60 -16.62
C TYR A 341 -17.00 0.17 -16.12
N SER A 342 -18.06 0.71 -16.72
CA SER A 342 -19.44 0.34 -16.36
C SER A 342 -19.76 -1.13 -16.68
N GLN A 343 -19.30 -1.63 -17.83
CA GLN A 343 -19.46 -3.05 -18.20
C GLN A 343 -18.71 -3.99 -17.24
N LYS A 344 -17.49 -3.61 -16.83
CA LYS A 344 -16.71 -4.36 -15.84
C LYS A 344 -17.47 -4.46 -14.51
N SER A 345 -17.97 -3.34 -14.00
CA SER A 345 -18.71 -3.28 -12.74
C SER A 345 -19.93 -4.22 -12.73
N PHE A 346 -20.62 -4.38 -13.86
CA PHE A 346 -21.78 -5.27 -13.97
C PHE A 346 -21.43 -6.76 -13.86
N MET A 347 -20.29 -7.20 -14.41
CA MET A 347 -19.85 -8.59 -14.29
C MET A 347 -19.35 -8.94 -12.89
N GLU A 348 -18.72 -7.98 -12.22
CA GLU A 348 -18.25 -8.13 -10.85
C GLU A 348 -19.42 -8.31 -9.86
N GLU A 349 -20.60 -7.71 -10.08
CA GLU A 349 -21.74 -7.88 -9.17
C GLU A 349 -22.31 -9.31 -9.09
N GLN A 350 -21.95 -10.23 -10.00
CA GLN A 350 -22.53 -11.57 -10.05
C GLN A 350 -21.93 -12.58 -9.07
N TYR A 351 -20.66 -12.43 -8.72
CA TYR A 351 -19.93 -13.39 -7.89
C TYR A 351 -19.15 -12.67 -6.80
N LYS A 352 -18.87 -13.32 -5.66
CA LYS A 352 -18.00 -12.78 -4.61
C LYS A 352 -16.62 -13.43 -4.71
N TYR A 353 -15.64 -12.70 -5.23
CA TYR A 353 -14.32 -13.26 -5.49
C TYR A 353 -13.19 -12.26 -5.32
N ILE A 354 -11.98 -12.80 -5.14
CA ILE A 354 -10.70 -12.08 -5.23
C ILE A 354 -9.80 -12.91 -6.13
N PHE A 355 -9.25 -12.27 -7.16
CA PHE A 355 -8.21 -12.82 -8.02
C PHE A 355 -6.95 -11.98 -7.85
N PHE A 356 -5.83 -12.64 -7.60
CA PHE A 356 -4.53 -12.00 -7.50
C PHE A 356 -3.50 -12.74 -8.36
N ASN A 357 -2.72 -12.00 -9.14
CA ASN A 357 -1.62 -12.54 -9.92
C ASN A 357 -0.31 -11.96 -9.39
N GLN A 358 0.47 -12.76 -8.67
CA GLN A 358 1.73 -12.33 -8.06
C GLN A 358 2.74 -11.83 -9.12
N MET A 359 2.72 -12.39 -10.33
CA MET A 359 3.70 -12.05 -11.38
C MET A 359 3.61 -10.58 -11.82
N ASN A 360 2.40 -10.02 -11.92
CA ASN A 360 2.19 -8.63 -12.34
C ASN A 360 1.47 -7.77 -11.28
N LEU A 361 1.25 -8.32 -10.09
CA LEU A 361 0.48 -7.75 -8.99
C LEU A 361 -0.98 -7.42 -9.35
N ALA A 362 -1.53 -7.98 -10.44
CA ALA A 362 -2.89 -7.66 -10.84
C ALA A 362 -3.88 -8.21 -9.82
N ILE A 363 -4.72 -7.33 -9.27
CA ILE A 363 -5.83 -7.70 -8.41
C ILE A 363 -7.16 -7.37 -9.08
N LYS A 364 -8.11 -8.30 -8.96
CA LYS A 364 -9.51 -8.10 -9.33
C LYS A 364 -10.37 -8.62 -8.19
N ALA A 365 -11.33 -7.83 -7.77
CA ALA A 365 -12.25 -8.24 -6.74
C ALA A 365 -13.62 -7.64 -7.02
N SER A 366 -14.65 -8.45 -6.88
CA SER A 366 -16.04 -7.99 -6.97
C SER A 366 -16.58 -7.44 -5.66
N LEU A 367 -15.89 -7.75 -4.59
CA LEU A 367 -16.12 -7.25 -3.25
C LEU A 367 -15.54 -5.84 -3.28
N LYS A 368 -16.38 -4.84 -3.60
CA LYS A 368 -15.89 -3.45 -3.73
C LYS A 368 -14.99 -3.11 -2.54
N LEU A 369 -13.81 -2.58 -2.83
CA LEU A 369 -12.91 -1.98 -1.84
C LEU A 369 -13.55 -0.81 -1.07
N LYS A 370 -14.77 -0.37 -1.44
CA LYS A 370 -15.73 0.39 -0.62
C LYS A 370 -17.13 0.33 -1.24
N GLY A 371 -18.14 -0.03 -0.44
CA GLY A 371 -19.57 0.10 -0.80
C GLY A 371 -20.23 -1.11 -1.48
N GLY A 372 -19.65 -2.31 -1.36
CA GLY A 372 -20.27 -3.60 -1.69
C GLY A 372 -20.84 -4.27 -0.43
N VAL A 373 -21.37 -5.48 -0.54
CA VAL A 373 -21.77 -6.28 0.64
C VAL A 373 -20.54 -6.43 1.53
N GLU A 374 -20.53 -5.77 2.70
CA GLU A 374 -19.40 -5.83 3.64
C GLU A 374 -19.09 -7.27 3.99
N LEU A 375 -17.82 -7.66 3.78
CA LEU A 375 -17.30 -8.92 4.28
C LEU A 375 -17.24 -8.85 5.80
N THR A 376 -17.60 -9.94 6.47
CA THR A 376 -17.45 -10.03 7.92
C THR A 376 -15.97 -10.10 8.28
N LYS A 377 -15.56 -9.56 9.44
CA LYS A 377 -14.19 -9.67 9.96
C LYS A 377 -13.69 -11.13 9.94
N GLU A 378 -14.57 -12.08 10.28
CA GLU A 378 -14.30 -13.52 10.19
C GLU A 378 -13.93 -13.98 8.77
N THR A 379 -14.64 -13.49 7.74
CA THR A 379 -14.35 -13.88 6.34
C THR A 379 -13.00 -13.31 5.88
N LEU A 380 -12.70 -12.07 6.25
CA LEU A 380 -11.42 -11.44 5.95
C LEU A 380 -10.25 -12.16 6.63
N LYS A 381 -10.46 -12.61 7.88
CA LYS A 381 -9.49 -13.41 8.62
C LYS A 381 -9.20 -14.75 7.92
N ILE A 382 -10.24 -15.49 7.55
CA ILE A 382 -10.07 -16.77 6.83
C ILE A 382 -9.33 -16.58 5.50
N LEU A 383 -9.64 -15.50 4.76
CA LEU A 383 -8.95 -15.18 3.51
C LEU A 383 -7.45 -14.89 3.76
N ASN A 384 -7.12 -14.13 4.80
CA ASN A 384 -5.74 -13.90 5.20
C ASN A 384 -5.02 -15.19 5.59
N GLU A 385 -5.63 -16.05 6.40
CA GLU A 385 -5.05 -17.34 6.78
C GLU A 385 -4.77 -18.21 5.56
N MET A 386 -5.70 -18.28 4.60
CA MET A 386 -5.48 -18.99 3.33
C MET A 386 -4.32 -18.41 2.53
N HIS A 387 -4.20 -17.09 2.46
CA HIS A 387 -3.07 -16.44 1.79
C HIS A 387 -1.74 -16.76 2.48
N THR A 388 -1.71 -16.72 3.81
CA THR A 388 -0.53 -17.07 4.61
C THR A 388 -0.11 -18.52 4.43
N ASP A 389 -1.06 -19.44 4.34
CA ASP A 389 -0.81 -20.85 4.02
C ASP A 389 -0.18 -21.00 2.62
N PHE A 390 -0.71 -20.28 1.63
CA PHE A 390 -0.20 -20.29 0.27
C PHE A 390 1.20 -19.68 0.12
N GLU A 391 1.54 -18.66 0.91
CA GLU A 391 2.87 -18.03 0.89
C GLU A 391 3.90 -18.81 1.71
N SER A 392 3.48 -19.40 2.84
CA SER A 392 4.37 -20.19 3.69
C SER A 392 4.68 -21.56 3.08
N ASN A 393 3.76 -22.14 2.31
CA ASN A 393 3.88 -23.47 1.71
C ASN A 393 3.55 -23.49 0.21
N PRO A 394 4.28 -22.73 -0.63
CA PRO A 394 3.90 -22.46 -2.02
C PRO A 394 3.86 -23.69 -2.92
N GLU A 395 4.60 -24.75 -2.60
CA GLU A 395 4.64 -25.99 -3.38
C GLU A 395 3.67 -27.07 -2.86
N ASN A 396 3.23 -26.96 -1.61
CA ASN A 396 2.46 -28.02 -0.95
C ASN A 396 0.96 -27.72 -0.85
N ILE A 397 0.60 -26.42 -0.78
CA ILE A 397 -0.79 -26.00 -0.60
C ILE A 397 -1.25 -25.26 -1.86
N THR A 398 -2.10 -25.92 -2.65
CA THR A 398 -2.67 -25.36 -3.87
C THR A 398 -4.17 -25.05 -3.75
N GLU A 399 -4.83 -25.56 -2.71
CA GLU A 399 -6.26 -25.36 -2.50
C GLU A 399 -6.57 -25.42 -1.00
N ALA A 400 -7.43 -24.51 -0.56
CA ALA A 400 -7.99 -24.47 0.79
C ALA A 400 -9.51 -24.26 0.67
N THR A 401 -10.30 -25.01 1.44
CA THR A 401 -11.75 -24.87 1.46
C THR A 401 -12.24 -24.87 2.90
N VAL A 402 -12.95 -23.82 3.27
CA VAL A 402 -13.48 -23.62 4.63
C VAL A 402 -14.99 -23.46 4.57
N LYS A 403 -15.69 -24.20 5.45
CA LYS A 403 -17.11 -24.01 5.72
C LYS A 403 -17.26 -23.32 7.07
N THR A 404 -17.83 -22.12 7.09
CA THR A 404 -18.04 -21.37 8.32
C THR A 404 -19.28 -21.86 9.08
N GLN A 405 -19.43 -21.44 10.34
CA GLN A 405 -20.59 -21.75 11.17
C GLN A 405 -21.90 -21.14 10.63
N ASN A 406 -21.80 -20.11 9.79
CA ASN A 406 -22.93 -19.43 9.16
C ASN A 406 -23.34 -20.06 7.81
N ASP A 407 -22.95 -21.31 7.56
CA ASP A 407 -23.19 -22.04 6.30
C ASP A 407 -22.63 -21.32 5.05
N ARG A 408 -21.52 -20.59 5.19
CA ARG A 408 -20.78 -19.98 4.07
C ARG A 408 -19.61 -20.88 3.68
N TRP A 409 -19.37 -21.03 2.38
CA TRP A 409 -18.18 -21.67 1.86
C TRP A 409 -17.19 -20.61 1.34
N ILE A 410 -15.92 -20.78 1.69
CA ILE A 410 -14.80 -19.97 1.20
C ILE A 410 -13.81 -20.93 0.56
N VAL A 411 -13.51 -20.73 -0.71
CA VAL A 411 -12.59 -21.59 -1.48
C VAL A 411 -11.45 -20.72 -2.00
N GLY A 412 -10.21 -21.04 -1.63
CA GLY A 412 -9.00 -20.47 -2.19
C GLY A 412 -8.28 -21.50 -3.06
N ARG A 413 -7.80 -21.09 -4.24
CA ARG A 413 -6.92 -21.91 -5.10
C ARG A 413 -5.71 -21.12 -5.53
N LYS A 414 -4.54 -21.75 -5.50
CA LYS A 414 -3.27 -21.24 -6.02
C LYS A 414 -2.83 -22.07 -7.22
N THR A 415 -2.51 -21.41 -8.33
CA THR A 415 -1.99 -22.05 -9.55
C THR A 415 -1.05 -21.09 -10.26
N ASP A 416 0.19 -21.50 -10.53
CA ASP A 416 1.21 -20.71 -11.24
C ASP A 416 1.33 -19.26 -10.72
N SER A 417 1.51 -19.10 -9.40
CA SER A 417 1.60 -17.79 -8.74
C SER A 417 0.36 -16.90 -8.89
N ARG A 418 -0.80 -17.51 -9.15
CA ARG A 418 -2.10 -16.84 -9.14
C ARG A 418 -2.96 -17.43 -8.05
N GLU A 419 -3.61 -16.57 -7.31
CA GLU A 419 -4.52 -16.92 -6.24
C GLU A 419 -5.94 -16.51 -6.62
N PHE A 420 -6.89 -17.39 -6.37
CA PHE A 420 -8.29 -17.18 -6.67
C PHE A 420 -9.16 -17.63 -5.49
N TYR A 421 -9.82 -16.66 -4.88
CA TYR A 421 -10.70 -16.83 -3.74
C TYR A 421 -12.14 -16.62 -4.16
N VAL A 422 -13.05 -17.50 -3.77
CA VAL A 422 -14.48 -17.37 -4.04
C VAL A 422 -15.29 -17.65 -2.78
N ILE A 423 -16.31 -16.83 -2.56
CA ILE A 423 -17.19 -16.90 -1.39
C ILE A 423 -18.60 -17.27 -1.87
N PHE A 424 -19.15 -18.34 -1.31
CA PHE A 424 -20.50 -18.81 -1.60
C PHE A 424 -21.39 -18.64 -0.36
N ASP A 425 -22.44 -17.84 -0.49
CA ASP A 425 -23.46 -17.62 0.56
C ASP A 425 -24.67 -18.57 0.39
N THR A 426 -24.43 -19.80 -0.05
CA THR A 426 -25.48 -20.78 -0.35
C THR A 426 -25.73 -21.71 0.84
N LYS A 427 -26.99 -21.73 1.31
CA LYS A 427 -27.41 -22.65 2.38
C LYS A 427 -27.46 -24.08 1.85
N SER A 428 -27.12 -25.05 2.70
CA SER A 428 -27.31 -26.49 2.47
C SER A 428 -26.67 -27.04 1.17
N THR A 429 -25.53 -26.50 0.74
CA THR A 429 -24.77 -26.99 -0.42
C THR A 429 -23.66 -27.96 0.02
N SER A 430 -23.43 -29.02 -0.76
CA SER A 430 -22.38 -30.01 -0.53
C SER A 430 -21.02 -29.56 -1.09
N LEU A 431 -19.92 -30.13 -0.57
CA LEU A 431 -18.57 -29.84 -1.07
C LEU A 431 -18.41 -30.18 -2.57
N LEU A 432 -19.11 -31.21 -3.06
CA LEU A 432 -19.05 -31.60 -4.48
C LEU A 432 -19.65 -30.52 -5.38
N GLU A 433 -20.81 -29.98 -5.01
CA GLU A 433 -21.49 -28.91 -5.75
C GLU A 433 -20.64 -27.63 -5.75
N ILE A 434 -20.06 -27.25 -4.61
CA ILE A 434 -19.14 -26.10 -4.52
C ILE A 434 -17.92 -26.28 -5.42
N ASN A 435 -17.37 -27.50 -5.49
CA ASN A 435 -16.25 -27.79 -6.37
C ASN A 435 -16.59 -27.69 -7.87
N GLU A 436 -17.79 -28.08 -8.26
CA GLU A 436 -18.29 -27.91 -9.63
C GLU A 436 -18.53 -26.43 -9.95
N GLU A 437 -19.17 -25.70 -9.04
CA GLU A 437 -19.43 -24.27 -9.19
C GLU A 437 -18.12 -23.48 -9.31
N MET A 438 -17.11 -23.81 -8.48
CA MET A 438 -15.78 -23.22 -8.56
C MET A 438 -15.11 -23.46 -9.91
N LYS A 439 -15.23 -24.66 -10.48
CA LYS A 439 -14.72 -24.94 -11.84
C LYS A 439 -15.44 -24.12 -12.90
N ASN A 440 -16.76 -23.96 -12.77
CA ASN A 440 -17.56 -23.16 -13.70
C ASN A 440 -17.16 -21.68 -13.65
N ILE A 441 -17.08 -21.09 -12.44
CA ILE A 441 -16.68 -19.69 -12.24
C ILE A 441 -15.26 -19.47 -12.75
N ALA A 442 -14.32 -20.35 -12.38
CA ALA A 442 -12.94 -20.27 -12.87
C ALA A 442 -12.91 -20.32 -14.40
N SER A 443 -13.68 -21.19 -15.05
CA SER A 443 -13.71 -21.26 -16.52
C SER A 443 -14.24 -19.99 -17.19
N VAL A 444 -15.24 -19.33 -16.60
CA VAL A 444 -15.82 -18.08 -17.13
C VAL A 444 -14.87 -16.91 -16.90
N MET A 445 -14.35 -16.76 -15.69
CA MET A 445 -13.47 -15.66 -15.32
C MET A 445 -12.10 -15.77 -16.01
N LEU A 446 -11.50 -16.97 -16.02
CA LEU A 446 -10.19 -17.19 -16.60
C LEU A 446 -10.20 -17.11 -18.13
N LYS A 447 -11.26 -17.56 -18.82
CA LYS A 447 -11.41 -17.33 -20.27
C LYS A 447 -11.44 -15.83 -20.61
N ASN A 448 -12.03 -15.02 -19.75
CA ASN A 448 -12.06 -13.56 -19.88
C ASN A 448 -10.79 -12.86 -19.36
N HIS A 449 -9.82 -13.61 -18.83
CA HIS A 449 -8.58 -13.05 -18.26
C HIS A 449 -7.30 -13.54 -18.96
N PHE A 450 -7.38 -14.63 -19.73
CA PHE A 450 -6.26 -15.19 -20.50
C PHE A 450 -6.32 -14.89 -22.01
N LEU A 451 -7.34 -14.17 -22.46
CA LEU A 451 -7.45 -13.66 -23.83
C LEU A 451 -7.40 -12.13 -23.80
N ASP A 452 -6.23 -11.57 -23.47
CA ASP A 452 -5.79 -10.25 -23.93
C ASP A 452 -4.26 -10.17 -23.95
#